data_AF-A0A379LTV6-F1
#
_entry.id   AF-A0A379LTV6-F1
#
_cell.length_a   1.000
_cell.length_b   1.000
_cell.length_c   1.000
_cell.angle_alpha   90.00
_cell.angle_beta   90.00
_cell.angle_gamma   90.00
#
_symmetry.space_group_name_H-M   'P 1'
#
loop_
_entity.id
_entity.type
_entity.pdbx_description
1 polymer ?
#
loop_
_entity_poly.entity_id
_entity_poly.type
_entity_poly.pdbx_seq_one_letter_code
_entity_poly.pdbx_strand_id
1 'polypeptide(L)'
;MGRPKANGFRSKSGHPVVKAFNNILADSLADLGQPQGSRGRLAVAVAGDHPDAVQTAMSLVNDTGFDPVFSGTIAESWRQQPCTPCYCCDWEAPVMLRALALARKGEGQARLPQLYASFATAG
;
A
#
# COMPACT_ATOMS: atom_id res chain seq x y z
N MET A 1 -1.04 -24.78 22.53
CA MET A 1 -2.13 -24.05 21.83
C MET A 1 -1.53 -22.79 21.22
N GLY A 2 -1.21 -22.82 19.92
CA GLY A 2 -0.41 -21.79 19.25
C GLY A 2 -1.23 -20.55 18.90
N ARG A 3 -0.78 -19.36 19.31
CA ARG A 3 -1.39 -18.08 18.91
C ARG A 3 -1.26 -17.91 17.39
N PRO A 4 -2.31 -17.52 16.66
CA PRO A 4 -2.21 -17.22 15.25
C PRO A 4 -1.27 -16.02 15.07
N LYS A 5 -0.16 -16.20 14.35
CA LYS A 5 0.76 -15.11 14.01
C LYS A 5 0.05 -14.18 13.02
N ALA A 6 -0.43 -13.05 13.52
CA ALA A 6 -0.71 -11.91 12.65
C ALA A 6 0.65 -11.43 12.11
N ASN A 7 1.00 -11.83 10.88
CA ASN A 7 2.23 -11.42 10.22
C ASN A 7 2.10 -9.97 9.72
N GLY A 8 2.08 -9.01 10.64
CA GLY A 8 2.35 -7.62 10.32
C GLY A 8 3.85 -7.41 10.12
N PHE A 9 4.24 -6.59 9.14
CA PHE A 9 5.64 -6.14 9.03
C PHE A 9 5.99 -5.41 10.33
N ARG A 10 7.09 -5.79 10.97
CA ARG A 10 7.59 -5.16 12.19
C ARG A 10 9.05 -4.78 11.97
N SER A 11 9.40 -3.53 12.29
CA SER A 11 10.79 -3.08 12.25
C SER A 11 11.64 -3.97 13.15
N LYS A 12 12.75 -4.49 12.61
CA LYS A 12 13.80 -5.18 13.36
C LYS A 12 15.00 -4.27 13.67
N SER A 13 14.97 -3.05 13.16
CA SER A 13 15.99 -2.02 13.33
C SER A 13 15.46 -0.95 14.28
N GLY A 14 16.33 -0.30 15.07
CA GLY A 14 15.94 0.86 15.89
C GLY A 14 15.51 2.10 15.09
N HIS A 15 15.36 1.98 13.77
CA HIS A 15 14.99 3.05 12.85
C HIS A 15 13.47 3.06 12.57
N PRO A 16 12.91 4.25 12.29
CA PRO A 16 11.55 4.39 11.81
C PRO A 16 11.34 3.61 10.50
N VAL A 17 10.19 2.96 10.37
CA VAL A 17 9.81 2.26 9.14
C VAL A 17 8.54 2.89 8.58
N VAL A 18 8.57 3.15 7.27
CA VAL A 18 7.42 3.53 6.47
C VAL A 18 7.26 2.54 5.31
N LYS A 19 6.00 2.23 4.97
CA LYS A 19 5.64 1.41 3.81
C LYS A 19 4.86 2.26 2.81
N ALA A 20 5.41 2.41 1.61
CA ALA A 20 4.83 3.15 0.49
C ALA A 20 5.10 2.40 -0.83
N PHE A 21 4.48 2.84 -1.92
CA PHE A 21 4.62 2.33 -3.31
C PHE A 21 4.25 0.86 -3.54
N ASN A 22 3.88 0.13 -2.49
CA ASN A 22 3.64 -1.30 -2.63
C ASN A 22 2.30 -1.62 -3.29
N ASN A 23 1.41 -0.63 -3.44
CA ASN A 23 0.03 -0.80 -3.91
C ASN A 23 -0.23 -0.20 -5.30
N ILE A 24 0.76 0.46 -5.91
CA ILE A 24 0.70 0.96 -7.29
C ILE A 24 1.29 -0.07 -8.25
N LEU A 25 0.83 -0.10 -9.50
CA LEU A 25 1.41 -0.92 -10.57
C LEU A 25 2.80 -0.40 -10.96
N ALA A 26 3.69 -1.31 -11.39
CA ALA A 26 5.04 -0.93 -11.81
C ALA A 26 5.03 0.01 -13.02
N ASP A 27 4.20 -0.29 -14.03
CA ASP A 27 4.04 0.53 -15.24
C ASP A 27 3.46 1.90 -14.88
N SER A 28 2.46 1.95 -14.00
CA SER A 28 1.86 3.20 -13.54
C SER A 28 2.88 4.06 -12.78
N LEU A 29 3.72 3.45 -11.94
CA LEU A 29 4.80 4.15 -11.24
C LEU A 29 5.85 4.70 -12.21
N ALA A 30 6.14 3.98 -13.30
CA ALA A 30 7.12 4.41 -14.30
C ALA A 30 6.61 5.55 -15.19
N ASP A 31 5.35 5.47 -15.64
CA ASP A 31 4.88 6.25 -16.78
C ASP A 31 3.76 7.25 -16.46
N LEU A 32 3.06 7.10 -15.33
CA LEU A 32 1.82 7.86 -15.04
C LEU A 32 1.97 8.94 -13.96
N GLY A 33 3.19 9.25 -13.53
CA GLY A 33 3.45 10.36 -12.61
C GLY A 33 3.04 11.71 -13.22
N GLN A 34 2.39 12.57 -12.43
CA GLN A 34 1.90 13.88 -12.89
C GLN A 34 2.29 15.00 -11.90
N PRO A 35 2.52 16.25 -12.38
CA PRO A 35 2.83 17.38 -11.51
C PRO A 35 1.79 17.60 -10.42
N GLN A 36 2.22 18.10 -9.26
CA GLN A 36 1.33 18.42 -8.15
C GLN A 36 0.21 19.38 -8.59
N GLY A 37 -1.03 19.08 -8.19
CA GLY A 37 -2.22 19.86 -8.57
C GLY A 37 -2.84 19.44 -9.90
N SER A 38 -2.23 18.52 -10.65
CA SER A 38 -2.85 17.94 -11.84
C SER A 38 -4.14 17.19 -11.48
N ARG A 39 -5.14 17.29 -12.35
CA ARG A 39 -6.38 16.52 -12.19
C ARG A 39 -6.12 15.05 -12.51
N GLY A 40 -6.68 14.15 -11.71
CA GLY A 40 -6.60 12.71 -11.96
C GLY A 40 -5.27 12.07 -11.54
N ARG A 41 -4.53 12.69 -10.62
CA ARG A 41 -3.33 12.06 -10.03
C ARG A 41 -3.71 10.77 -9.34
N LEU A 42 -2.96 9.72 -9.65
CA LEU A 42 -3.09 8.44 -8.97
C LEU A 42 -2.50 8.56 -7.56
N ALA A 43 -3.06 7.80 -6.62
CA ALA A 43 -2.66 7.84 -5.23
C ALA A 43 -1.77 6.65 -4.85
N VAL A 44 -0.86 6.90 -3.91
CA VAL A 44 -0.03 5.88 -3.28
C VAL A 44 -0.28 5.90 -1.79
N ALA A 45 -0.57 4.73 -1.22
CA ALA A 45 -0.82 4.61 0.21
C ALA A 45 0.51 4.57 0.99
N VAL A 46 0.53 5.26 2.14
CA VAL A 46 1.71 5.43 3.00
C VAL A 46 1.33 5.03 4.42
N ALA A 47 2.04 4.08 5.01
CA ALA A 47 1.81 3.61 6.38
C ALA A 47 3.08 3.73 7.22
N GLY A 48 2.98 4.21 8.45
CA GLY A 48 4.12 4.30 9.36
C GLY A 48 3.73 4.82 10.73
N ASP A 49 4.60 4.58 11.72
CA ASP A 49 4.32 4.91 13.12
C ASP A 49 4.96 6.23 13.56
N HIS A 50 5.85 6.82 12.76
CA HIS A 50 6.63 8.01 13.13
C HIS A 50 6.27 9.15 12.20
N PRO A 51 5.62 10.23 12.70
CA PRO A 51 5.10 11.31 11.89
C PRO A 51 6.13 11.93 10.94
N ASP A 52 7.36 12.20 11.40
CA ASP A 52 8.39 12.84 10.59
C ASP A 52 8.85 11.94 9.42
N ALA A 53 8.98 10.64 9.68
CA ALA A 53 9.33 9.66 8.65
C ALA A 53 8.19 9.50 7.64
N VAL A 54 6.93 9.45 8.12
CA VAL A 54 5.74 9.40 7.27
C VAL A 54 5.66 10.65 6.38
N GLN A 55 5.87 11.83 6.95
CA GLN A 55 5.84 13.09 6.21
C GLN A 55 6.92 13.11 5.12
N THR A 56 8.13 12.66 5.44
CA THR A 56 9.22 12.53 4.44
C THR A 56 8.82 11.61 3.29
N ALA A 57 8.21 10.46 3.58
CA ALA A 57 7.75 9.54 2.56
C ALA A 57 6.57 10.09 1.75
N MET A 58 5.64 10.83 2.38
CA MET A 58 4.54 11.48 1.68
C MET A 58 5.04 12.56 0.72
N SER A 59 6.05 13.34 1.11
CA SER A 59 6.74 14.29 0.22
C SER A 59 7.37 13.57 -0.96
N LEU A 60 8.11 12.47 -0.73
CA LEU A 60 8.70 11.69 -1.81
C LEU A 60 7.64 11.17 -2.79
N VAL A 61 6.52 10.64 -2.29
CA VAL A 61 5.40 10.20 -3.14
C VAL A 61 4.86 11.37 -3.98
N ASN A 62 4.65 12.53 -3.37
CA ASN A 62 4.21 13.72 -4.09
C ASN A 62 5.20 14.14 -5.18
N ASP A 63 6.50 14.13 -4.88
CA ASP A 63 7.57 14.52 -5.80
C ASP A 63 7.72 13.54 -6.96
N THR A 64 7.40 12.25 -6.75
CA THR A 64 7.31 11.24 -7.82
C THR A 64 6.07 11.37 -8.70
N GLY A 65 5.18 12.32 -8.43
CA GLY A 65 4.04 12.61 -9.28
C GLY A 65 2.71 11.98 -8.86
N PHE A 66 2.63 11.43 -7.64
CA PHE A 66 1.44 10.75 -7.12
C PHE A 66 0.86 11.45 -5.88
N ASP A 67 -0.43 11.27 -5.61
CA ASP A 67 -1.04 11.80 -4.40
C ASP A 67 -0.76 10.88 -3.20
N PRO A 68 -0.05 11.33 -2.15
CA PRO A 68 0.17 10.53 -0.96
C PRO A 68 -1.09 10.40 -0.12
N VAL A 69 -1.42 9.17 0.27
CA VAL A 69 -2.55 8.88 1.17
C VAL A 69 -2.04 8.20 2.43
N PHE A 70 -2.16 8.87 3.58
CA PHE A 70 -1.86 8.23 4.86
C PHE A 70 -2.87 7.10 5.15
N SER A 71 -2.35 5.91 5.39
CA SER A 71 -3.13 4.67 5.54
C SER A 71 -3.06 4.08 6.95
N GLY A 72 -2.46 4.82 7.91
CA GLY A 72 -2.35 4.43 9.31
C GLY A 72 -0.96 3.90 9.70
N THR A 73 -0.92 3.17 10.80
CA THR A 73 0.29 2.60 11.40
C THR A 73 0.89 1.49 10.56
N ILE A 74 2.15 1.10 10.83
CA ILE A 74 2.75 -0.06 10.16
C ILE A 74 1.96 -1.35 10.43
N ALA A 75 1.34 -1.44 11.62
CA ALA A 75 0.48 -2.54 12.02
C ALA A 75 -0.84 -2.60 11.23
N GLU A 76 -1.26 -1.49 10.62
CA GLU A 76 -2.46 -1.38 9.77
C GLU A 76 -2.14 -1.52 8.28
N SER A 77 -0.86 -1.51 7.92
CA SER A 77 -0.38 -1.61 6.53
C SER A 77 -0.74 -2.92 5.80
N TRP A 78 -1.37 -3.89 6.48
CA TRP A 78 -1.97 -5.06 5.84
C TRP A 78 -3.12 -4.69 4.90
N ARG A 79 -3.74 -3.51 5.07
CA ARG A 79 -4.83 -3.02 4.21
C ARG A 79 -4.39 -2.74 2.77
N GLN A 80 -3.10 -2.50 2.56
CA GLN A 80 -2.51 -2.15 1.27
C GLN A 80 -1.69 -3.28 0.63
N GLN A 81 -1.91 -4.55 0.98
CA GLN A 81 -1.14 -5.71 0.51
C GLN A 81 -1.88 -6.51 -0.59
N PRO A 82 -1.22 -7.49 -1.26
CA PRO A 82 -1.91 -8.31 -2.27
C PRO A 82 -3.24 -8.88 -1.77
N CYS A 83 -4.18 -9.01 -2.70
CA CYS A 83 -5.55 -9.48 -2.45
C CYS A 83 -6.40 -8.56 -1.55
N THR A 84 -6.03 -7.28 -1.38
CA THR A 84 -6.91 -6.24 -0.79
C THR A 84 -7.41 -5.26 -1.85
N PRO A 85 -8.51 -4.51 -1.58
CA PRO A 85 -9.17 -3.69 -2.61
C PRO A 85 -8.36 -2.54 -3.21
N CYS A 86 -7.26 -2.13 -2.56
CA CYS A 86 -6.44 -1.00 -3.03
C CYS A 86 -5.11 -1.43 -3.67
N TYR A 87 -4.87 -2.74 -3.81
CA TYR A 87 -3.60 -3.26 -4.30
C TYR A 87 -3.60 -3.38 -5.82
N CYS A 88 -2.55 -2.84 -6.47
CA CYS A 88 -2.37 -2.80 -7.91
C CYS A 88 -3.56 -2.16 -8.63
N CYS A 89 -4.02 -1.01 -8.13
CA CYS A 89 -5.11 -0.25 -8.74
C CYS A 89 -4.73 1.22 -8.88
N ASP A 90 -5.05 1.80 -10.03
CA ASP A 90 -4.81 3.20 -10.35
C ASP A 90 -5.96 4.08 -9.83
N TRP A 91 -6.04 4.18 -8.51
CA TRP A 91 -7.06 4.97 -7.83
C TRP A 91 -6.58 6.39 -7.52
N GLU A 92 -7.42 7.38 -7.79
CA GLU A 92 -7.29 8.70 -7.18
C GLU A 92 -7.50 8.64 -5.66
N ALA A 93 -7.00 9.64 -4.93
CA ALA A 93 -6.99 9.66 -3.46
C ALA A 93 -8.36 9.36 -2.79
N PRO A 94 -9.50 9.90 -3.26
CA PRO A 94 -10.80 9.59 -2.65
C PRO A 94 -11.20 8.12 -2.79
N VAL A 95 -10.88 7.50 -3.92
CA VAL A 95 -11.17 6.08 -4.17
C VAL A 95 -10.21 5.21 -3.36
N MET A 96 -8.93 5.59 -3.30
CA MET A 96 -7.91 4.92 -2.49
C MET A 96 -8.31 4.83 -1.02
N LEU A 97 -8.76 5.93 -0.41
CA LEU A 97 -9.24 5.97 0.98
C LEU A 97 -10.42 5.02 1.21
N ARG A 98 -11.38 4.97 0.27
CA ARG A 98 -12.51 4.02 0.35
C ARG A 98 -12.03 2.57 0.24
N ALA A 99 -11.11 2.28 -0.68
CA ALA A 99 -10.56 0.95 -0.87
C ALA A 99 -9.78 0.45 0.36
N LEU A 100 -9.00 1.32 1.01
CA LEU A 100 -8.33 1.04 2.28
C LEU A 100 -9.32 0.70 3.41
N ALA A 101 -10.43 1.41 3.49
CA ALA A 101 -11.48 1.17 4.48
C ALA A 101 -12.21 -0.16 4.27
N LEU A 102 -12.39 -0.58 3.01
CA LEU A 102 -13.03 -1.85 2.65
C LEU A 102 -12.15 -3.08 2.89
N ALA A 103 -10.86 -2.92 3.14
CA ALA A 103 -9.97 -4.05 3.43
C ALA A 103 -10.37 -4.75 4.73
N ARG A 104 -10.52 -6.09 4.66
CA ARG A 104 -10.92 -6.92 5.80
C ARG A 104 -9.76 -7.80 6.24
N LYS A 105 -9.46 -7.77 7.53
CA LYS A 105 -8.28 -8.42 8.10
C LYS A 105 -8.35 -9.92 7.88
N GLY A 106 -7.27 -10.51 7.35
CA GLY A 106 -7.17 -11.95 7.09
C GLY A 106 -7.71 -12.40 5.74
N GLU A 107 -8.64 -11.67 5.12
CA GLU A 107 -9.22 -12.09 3.83
C GLU A 107 -8.18 -12.09 2.69
N GLY A 108 -7.36 -11.04 2.59
CA GLY A 108 -6.31 -10.99 1.58
C GLY A 108 -5.32 -12.16 1.73
N GLN A 109 -4.89 -12.42 2.97
CA GLN A 109 -3.98 -13.53 3.28
C GLN A 109 -4.59 -14.90 2.94
N ALA A 110 -5.89 -15.09 3.16
CA ALA A 110 -6.59 -16.32 2.82
C ALA A 110 -6.68 -16.56 1.30
N ARG A 111 -6.59 -15.51 0.47
CA ARG A 111 -6.64 -15.56 -1.00
C ARG A 111 -5.26 -15.73 -1.66
N LEU A 112 -4.17 -15.48 -0.92
CA LEU A 112 -2.80 -15.59 -1.45
C LEU A 112 -2.48 -16.95 -2.07
N PRO A 113 -2.85 -18.10 -1.48
CA PRO A 113 -2.54 -19.41 -2.08
C PRO A 113 -3.16 -19.58 -3.47
N GLN A 114 -4.40 -19.11 -3.67
CA GLN A 114 -5.08 -19.18 -4.96
C GLN A 114 -4.43 -18.25 -5.99
N LEU A 115 -4.04 -17.04 -5.57
CA LEU A 115 -3.29 -16.13 -6.42
C LEU A 115 -1.97 -16.76 -6.89
N TYR A 116 -1.18 -17.32 -5.99
CA TYR A 116 0.09 -17.96 -6.35
C TYR A 116 -0.09 -19.19 -7.24
N ALA A 117 -1.14 -19.99 -7.01
CA ALA A 117 -1.48 -21.11 -7.88
C ALA A 117 -1.80 -20.64 -9.31
N SER A 118 -2.51 -19.51 -9.48
CA SER A 118 -2.82 -18.97 -10.81
C SER A 118 -1.57 -18.56 -11.61
N PHE A 119 -0.53 -18.07 -10.94
CA PHE A 119 0.75 -17.77 -11.60
C PHE A 119 1.49 -19.03 -12.04
N ALA A 120 1.39 -20.11 -11.27
CA ALA A 120 2.03 -21.38 -11.60
C ALA A 120 1.39 -22.09 -12.81
N THR A 121 0.11 -21.82 -13.10
CA THR A 121 -0.62 -22.40 -14.25
C THR A 121 -0.55 -21.54 -15.51
N ALA A 122 0.02 -20.34 -15.43
CA ALA A 122 0.07 -19.38 -16.54
C ALA A 122 1.42 -19.36 -17.28
N GLY A 123 2.32 -20.30 -16.97
CA GLY A 123 3.59 -20.55 -17.69
C GLY A 123 3.55 -21.88 -18.43
#